data_AF-A0A8T4TZT4-F1
#
_entry.id   AF-A0A8T4TZT4-F1
#
_cell.length_a   1.000
_cell.length_b   1.000
_cell.length_c   1.000
_cell.angle_alpha   90.00
_cell.angle_beta   90.00
_cell.angle_gamma   90.00
#
_symmetry.space_group_name_H-M   'P 1'
#
loop_
_entity.id
_entity.type
_entity.pdbx_description
1 polymer ?
#
loop_
_entity_poly.entity_id
_entity_poly.type
_entity_poly.pdbx_seq_one_letter_code
_entity_poly.pdbx_strand_id
1 'polypeptide(L)'
;VVITDETLARRHERFINWKEKLKAAFSIISGAYLTVSVAMLPLLFAGAGLLKGFALTTLAGITMGVFIARPAFAKVLEILMKEGN
;
A
#
# COMPACT_ATOMS: atom_id res chain seq x y z
N VAL A 1 13.90 -4.86 -23.21
CA VAL A 1 15.20 -4.78 -22.52
C VAL A 1 15.35 -3.37 -21.96
N VAL A 2 14.62 -3.06 -20.89
CA VAL A 2 14.67 -1.77 -20.17
C VAL A 2 15.15 -2.05 -18.74
N ILE A 3 14.49 -3.03 -18.12
CA ILE A 3 14.85 -3.60 -16.82
C ILE A 3 16.32 -4.03 -16.75
N THR A 4 16.88 -4.60 -17.83
CA THR A 4 18.29 -5.03 -17.87
C THR A 4 19.26 -3.84 -17.87
N ASP A 5 18.92 -2.74 -18.55
CA ASP A 5 19.78 -1.55 -18.63
C ASP A 5 19.77 -0.78 -17.30
N GLU A 6 18.62 -0.75 -16.62
CA GLU A 6 18.46 -0.20 -15.27
C GLU A 6 19.20 -1.04 -14.21
N THR A 7 19.35 -2.35 -14.40
CA THR A 7 20.10 -3.22 -13.46
C THR A 7 21.62 -3.12 -13.61
N LEU A 8 22.12 -2.73 -14.78
CA LEU A 8 23.55 -2.59 -15.06
C LEU A 8 24.08 -1.19 -14.73
N ALA A 9 23.24 -0.15 -14.77
CA ALA A 9 23.51 1.19 -14.25
C ALA A 9 23.49 1.21 -12.70
N ARG A 10 24.37 0.40 -12.11
CA ARG A 10 24.49 0.19 -10.68
C ARG A 10 24.89 1.51 -10.00
N ARG A 11 24.35 1.69 -8.79
CA ARG A 11 24.95 2.47 -7.69
C ARG A 11 24.62 3.97 -7.67
N HIS A 12 23.38 4.28 -7.36
CA HIS A 12 23.20 5.18 -6.21
C HIS A 12 22.86 4.27 -5.03
N GLU A 13 23.88 3.90 -4.26
CA GLU A 13 23.72 3.66 -2.83
C GLU A 13 23.21 4.97 -2.23
N ARG A 14 21.95 5.32 -2.53
CA ARG A 14 21.24 6.31 -1.75
C ARG A 14 21.13 5.63 -0.41
N PHE A 15 21.80 6.19 0.57
CA PHE A 15 21.33 6.23 1.93
C PHE A 15 19.88 6.77 1.90
N ILE A 16 18.94 5.95 1.42
CA ILE A 16 17.53 6.31 1.39
C ILE A 16 17.15 6.25 2.85
N ASN A 17 17.06 7.44 3.44
CA ASN A 17 16.61 7.63 4.80
C ASN A 17 15.32 6.83 5.00
N TRP A 18 15.19 6.17 6.15
CA TRP A 18 14.02 5.38 6.51
C TRP A 18 12.69 6.10 6.20
N LYS A 19 12.66 7.42 6.43
CA LYS A 19 11.52 8.30 6.11
C LYS A 19 11.15 8.34 4.62
N GLU A 20 12.14 8.34 3.72
CA GLU A 20 11.89 8.33 2.27
C GLU A 20 11.34 6.99 1.80
N LYS A 21 11.83 5.87 2.36
CA LYS A 21 11.27 4.53 2.08
C LYS A 21 9.81 4.44 2.52
N LEU A 22 9.48 4.95 3.71
CA LEU A 22 8.10 5.02 4.19
C LEU A 22 7.23 5.87 3.27
N LYS A 23 7.69 7.06 2.87
CA LYS A 23 6.95 7.93 1.94
C LYS A 23 6.65 7.23 0.61
N ALA A 24 7.64 6.54 0.04
CA ALA A 24 7.45 5.76 -1.18
C ALA A 24 6.42 4.62 -0.98
N ALA A 25 6.51 3.90 0.13
CA ALA A 25 5.56 2.84 0.46
C ALA A 25 4.13 3.37 0.62
N PHE A 26 3.95 4.50 1.30
CA PHE A 26 2.64 5.15 1.45
C PHE A 26 2.05 5.61 0.12
N SER A 27 2.89 6.03 -0.84
CA SER A 27 2.45 6.36 -2.20
C SER A 27 1.89 5.13 -2.95
N ILE A 28 2.47 3.96 -2.74
CA ILE A 28 1.97 2.71 -3.34
C ILE A 28 0.68 2.27 -2.65
N ILE A 29 0.64 2.36 -1.31
CA ILE A 29 -0.55 2.00 -0.52
C ILE A 29 -1.76 2.85 -0.93
N SER A 30 -1.59 4.17 -1.10
CA SER A 30 -2.69 5.05 -1.50
C SER A 30 -3.18 4.74 -2.92
N GLY A 31 -2.25 4.47 -3.86
CA GLY A 31 -2.59 4.03 -5.21
C GLY A 31 -3.40 2.73 -5.20
N ALA A 32 -2.93 1.72 -4.47
CA ALA A 32 -3.60 0.43 -4.35
C ALA A 32 -5.00 0.57 -3.70
N TYR A 33 -5.12 1.38 -2.65
CA TYR A 33 -6.41 1.67 -2.00
C TYR A 33 -7.42 2.26 -3.00
N LEU A 34 -7.00 3.23 -3.81
CA LEU A 34 -7.84 3.84 -4.84
C LEU A 34 -8.24 2.82 -5.91
N THR A 35 -7.29 2.03 -6.42
CA THR A 35 -7.59 1.01 -7.43
C THR A 35 -8.63 0.01 -6.95
N VAL A 36 -8.49 -0.50 -5.72
CA VAL A 36 -9.46 -1.45 -5.15
C VAL A 36 -10.80 -0.77 -4.91
N SER A 37 -10.80 0.46 -4.38
CA SER A 37 -12.04 1.21 -4.14
C SER A 37 -12.84 1.41 -5.43
N VAL A 38 -12.16 1.79 -6.51
CA VAL A 38 -12.77 1.96 -7.84
C VAL A 38 -13.22 0.62 -8.43
N ALA A 39 -12.43 -0.45 -8.27
CA ALA A 39 -12.78 -1.78 -8.74
C ALA A 39 -14.05 -2.35 -8.08
N MET A 40 -14.39 -1.90 -6.87
CA MET A 40 -15.61 -2.30 -6.17
C MET A 40 -16.85 -1.54 -6.62
N LEU A 41 -16.72 -0.40 -7.32
CA LEU A 41 -17.88 0.41 -7.76
C LEU A 41 -18.90 -0.39 -8.59
N PRO A 42 -18.51 -1.21 -9.59
CA PRO A 42 -19.47 -2.00 -10.36
C PRO A 42 -20.25 -3.01 -9.51
N LEU A 43 -19.62 -3.59 -8.48
CA LEU A 43 -20.26 -4.56 -7.59
C LEU A 43 -21.34 -3.91 -6.71
N LEU A 44 -21.24 -2.60 -6.43
CA LEU A 44 -22.28 -1.85 -5.73
C LEU A 44 -23.53 -1.66 -6.58
N PHE A 45 -23.40 -1.64 -7.91
CA PHE A 45 -24.54 -1.54 -8.84
C PHE A 45 -25.00 -2.91 -9.35
N ALA A 46 -24.19 -3.96 -9.18
CA ALA A 46 -24.59 -5.31 -9.50
C ALA A 46 -25.83 -5.69 -8.67
N GLY A 47 -26.92 -6.07 -9.35
CA GLY A 47 -28.23 -6.34 -8.75
C GLY A 47 -28.29 -7.51 -7.76
N ALA A 48 -27.15 -8.17 -7.47
CA ALA A 48 -27.04 -9.25 -6.51
C ALA A 48 -26.68 -8.70 -5.11
N GLY A 49 -27.57 -8.89 -4.13
CA GLY A 49 -27.36 -8.43 -2.75
C GLY A 49 -26.07 -8.94 -2.09
N LEU A 50 -25.62 -10.15 -2.45
CA LEU A 50 -24.35 -10.72 -1.96
C LEU A 50 -23.13 -9.91 -2.45
N LEU A 51 -23.14 -9.45 -3.70
CA LEU A 51 -22.03 -8.66 -4.27
C LEU A 51 -21.94 -7.28 -3.63
N LYS A 52 -23.08 -6.67 -3.30
CA LYS A 52 -23.14 -5.43 -2.52
C LYS A 52 -22.55 -5.62 -1.12
N GLY A 53 -22.92 -6.71 -0.43
CA GLY A 53 -22.36 -7.07 0.87
C GLY A 53 -20.85 -7.24 0.82
N PHE A 54 -20.35 -8.00 -0.15
CA PHE A 54 -18.91 -8.19 -0.38
C PHE A 54 -18.17 -6.89 -0.66
N ALA A 55 -18.71 -6.02 -1.50
CA ALA A 55 -18.11 -4.72 -1.80
C ALA A 55 -18.03 -3.84 -0.55
N LEU A 56 -19.10 -3.78 0.26
CA LEU A 56 -19.14 -3.01 1.50
C LEU A 56 -18.11 -3.51 2.53
N THR A 57 -18.05 -4.81 2.78
CA THR A 57 -17.07 -5.37 3.73
C THR A 57 -15.64 -5.21 3.24
N THR A 58 -15.42 -5.33 1.93
CA THR A 58 -14.09 -5.12 1.33
C THR A 58 -13.66 -3.67 1.49
N LEU A 59 -14.52 -2.70 1.17
CA LEU A 59 -14.25 -1.27 1.35
C LEU A 59 -13.93 -0.95 2.82
N ALA A 60 -14.75 -1.42 3.75
CA ALA A 60 -14.50 -1.23 5.18
C ALA A 60 -13.15 -1.85 5.61
N GLY A 61 -12.85 -3.06 5.16
CA GLY A 61 -11.61 -3.77 5.47
C GLY A 61 -10.38 -3.06 4.92
N ILE A 62 -10.40 -2.58 3.67
CA ILE A 62 -9.27 -1.85 3.10
C ILE A 62 -9.09 -0.49 3.75
N THR A 63 -10.17 0.22 4.10
CA THR A 63 -10.09 1.50 4.82
C THR A 63 -9.43 1.28 6.18
N MET A 64 -9.91 0.33 6.98
CA MET A 64 -9.27 0.01 8.25
C MET A 64 -7.82 -0.44 8.07
N GLY A 65 -7.54 -1.27 7.07
CA GLY A 65 -6.19 -1.73 6.76
C GLY A 65 -5.24 -0.57 6.46
N VAL A 66 -5.65 0.37 5.61
CA VAL A 66 -4.82 1.49 5.15
C VAL A 66 -4.64 2.57 6.21
N PHE A 67 -5.69 2.89 6.97
CA PHE A 67 -5.64 3.98 7.96
C PHE A 67 -5.17 3.54 9.34
N ILE A 68 -5.29 2.24 9.69
CA ILE A 68 -4.94 1.74 11.03
C ILE A 68 -3.75 0.79 10.94
N ALA A 69 -3.88 -0.31 10.20
CA ALA A 69 -2.87 -1.36 10.21
C ALA A 69 -1.55 -0.93 9.53
N ARG A 70 -1.60 -0.25 8.38
CA ARG A 70 -0.36 0.21 7.69
C ARG A 70 0.43 1.23 8.52
N PRO A 71 -0.18 2.27 9.13
CA PRO A 71 0.56 3.20 9.98
C PRO A 71 1.06 2.57 11.27
N ALA A 72 0.27 1.69 11.90
CA ALA A 72 0.70 0.95 13.08
C ALA A 72 1.94 0.08 12.77
N PHE A 73 1.93 -0.64 11.65
CA PHE A 73 3.07 -1.44 11.22
C PHE A 73 4.30 -0.58 10.90
N ALA A 74 4.12 0.58 10.25
CA ALA A 74 5.21 1.52 10.01
C ALA A 74 5.86 2.01 11.31
N LYS A 75 5.05 2.24 12.37
CA LYS A 75 5.55 2.62 13.70
C LYS A 75 6.31 1.49 14.39
N VAL A 76 5.81 0.26 14.31
CA VAL A 76 6.52 -0.91 14.85
C VAL A 76 7.88 -1.08 14.14
N LEU A 77 7.92 -0.97 12.81
CA LEU A 77 9.17 -1.04 12.05
C LEU A 77 10.14 0.10 12.40
N GLU A 78 9.64 1.32 12.62
CA GLU A 78 10.45 2.46 13.06
C GLU A 78 11.14 2.18 14.41
N ILE A 79 10.45 1.53 15.35
CA ILE A 79 11.01 1.15 16.66
C ILE A 79 12.07 0.06 16.48
N LEU A 80 11.75 -1.03 15.79
CA LEU A 80 12.66 -2.17 15.61
C LEU A 80 13.96 -1.80 14.88
N MET A 81 13.88 -0.94 13.87
CA MET A 81 15.07 -0.47 13.14
C MET A 81 15.90 0.53 13.95
N LYS A 82 15.30 1.22 14.92
CA LYS A 82 16.02 2.13 15.82
C LYS A 82 16.73 1.40 16.96
N GLU A 83 16.22 0.26 17.40
CA GLU A 83 16.85 -0.57 18.44
C GLU A 83 17.99 -1.45 17.91
N GLY A 84 17.97 -1.82 16.63
CA GLY A 84 19.01 -2.66 16.01
C GLY A 84 20.26 -1.91 15.53
N ASN A 85 20.39 -0.62 15.84
CA ASN A 85 21.45 0.27 15.35
C ASN A 85 22.04 1.11 16.48
#